data_AF-A0A7V3EJV3-F1
#
_entry.id   AF-A0A7V3EJV3-F1
#
_cell.length_a   1.000
_cell.length_b   1.000
_cell.length_c   1.000
_cell.angle_alpha   90.00
_cell.angle_beta   90.00
_cell.angle_gamma   90.00
#
_symmetry.space_group_name_H-M   'P 1'
#
loop_
_entity.id
_entity.type
_entity.pdbx_description
1 polymer ?
#
loop_
_entity_poly.entity_id
_entity_poly.type
_entity_poly.pdbx_seq_one_letter_code
_entity_poly.pdbx_strand_id
1 'polypeptide(L)'
;MALGARNLSKNPASSRRAMAIAILFAARLVSAEEAGPVHISGIYPNLAMYNSEGECGTGAVVPWAGRLWVITYGPHCVKGS
;
A
#
# COMPACT_ATOMS: atom_id res chain seq x y z
N MET A 1 26.74 -0.62 54.72
CA MET A 1 25.56 -0.96 53.91
C MET A 1 25.97 -0.92 52.44
N ALA A 2 26.64 -1.98 51.96
CA ALA A 2 27.20 -2.03 50.61
C ALA A 2 26.28 -2.87 49.72
N LEU A 3 25.59 -2.24 48.77
CA LEU A 3 24.82 -2.94 47.75
C LEU A 3 25.79 -3.70 46.83
N GLY A 4 25.69 -5.03 46.84
CA GLY A 4 26.46 -5.91 45.96
C GLY A 4 26.12 -5.67 44.50
N ALA A 5 27.10 -5.20 43.73
CA ALA A 5 27.05 -5.15 42.27
C ALA A 5 26.92 -6.58 41.74
N ARG A 6 25.74 -6.91 41.20
CA ARG A 6 25.51 -8.17 40.50
C ARG A 6 26.35 -8.15 39.22
N ASN A 7 27.46 -8.89 39.25
CA ASN A 7 28.27 -9.17 38.07
C ASN A 7 27.39 -9.87 37.02
N LEU A 8 26.97 -9.10 36.01
CA LEU A 8 26.42 -9.61 34.76
C LEU A 8 27.56 -10.34 34.03
N SER A 9 27.70 -11.63 34.32
CA SER A 9 28.46 -12.54 33.46
C SER A 9 27.89 -12.42 32.05
N LYS A 10 28.63 -11.72 31.17
CA LYS A 10 28.29 -11.57 29.75
C LYS A 10 28.43 -12.95 29.12
N ASN A 11 27.35 -13.72 29.14
CA ASN A 11 27.33 -15.05 28.58
C ASN A 11 27.43 -14.92 27.04
N PRO A 12 28.49 -15.40 26.37
CA PRO A 12 28.68 -15.20 24.93
C PRO A 12 27.53 -15.76 24.09
N ALA A 13 26.76 -16.72 24.63
CA ALA A 13 25.56 -17.25 24.01
C ALA A 13 24.37 -16.27 23.99
N SER A 14 24.24 -15.36 24.97
CA SER A 14 23.16 -14.35 24.99
C SER A 14 23.43 -13.23 23.98
N SER A 15 24.69 -12.86 23.80
CA SER A 15 25.15 -11.88 22.81
C SER A 15 24.89 -12.35 21.36
N ARG A 16 25.16 -13.63 21.08
CA ARG A 16 24.87 -14.24 19.76
C ARG A 16 23.38 -14.24 19.43
N ARG A 17 22.52 -14.48 20.41
CA ARG A 17 21.05 -14.44 20.24
C ARG A 17 20.56 -13.02 19.98
N ALA A 18 21.04 -12.04 20.75
CA ALA A 18 20.70 -10.64 20.54
C ALA A 18 21.13 -10.15 19.15
N MET A 19 22.32 -10.55 18.70
CA MET A 19 22.83 -10.20 17.38
C MET A 19 22.04 -10.88 16.25
N ALA A 20 21.69 -12.16 16.41
CA ALA A 20 20.83 -12.86 15.44
C ALA A 20 19.44 -12.22 15.33
N ILE A 21 18.84 -11.80 16.45
CA ILE A 21 17.56 -11.09 16.46
C ILE A 21 17.68 -9.74 15.76
N ALA A 22 18.75 -8.98 16.02
CA ALA A 22 19.00 -7.70 15.37
C ALA A 22 19.19 -7.85 13.85
N ILE A 23 19.91 -8.88 13.40
CA ILE A 23 20.12 -9.18 11.98
C ILE A 23 18.80 -9.58 11.31
N LEU A 24 17.99 -10.44 11.94
CA LEU A 24 16.68 -10.83 11.41
C LEU A 24 15.72 -9.64 11.30
N PHE A 25 15.76 -8.71 12.26
CA PHE A 25 14.94 -7.51 12.24
C PHE A 25 15.38 -6.54 11.12
N ALA A 26 16.68 -6.32 10.98
CA ALA A 26 17.24 -5.49 9.91
C ALA A 26 16.93 -6.07 8.51
N ALA A 27 17.00 -7.39 8.35
CA ALA A 27 16.64 -8.06 7.10
C ALA A 27 15.17 -7.83 6.73
N ARG A 28 14.25 -7.81 7.70
CA ARG A 28 12.83 -7.53 7.46
C ARG A 28 12.55 -6.08 7.03
N LEU A 29 13.34 -5.12 7.49
CA LEU A 29 13.24 -3.72 7.05
C LEU A 29 13.71 -3.53 5.61
N VAL A 30 14.65 -4.35 5.13
CA VAL A 30 15.24 -4.21 3.79
C VAL A 30 14.42 -4.91 2.69
N SER A 31 13.64 -5.93 3.03
CA SER A 31 12.83 -6.71 2.08
C SER A 31 11.44 -6.14 1.81
N ALA A 32 11.31 -4.80 1.75
CA ALA A 32 10.09 -4.19 1.21
C ALA A 32 10.02 -4.50 -0.29
N GLU A 33 9.35 -5.59 -0.64
CA GLU A 33 9.10 -5.97 -2.02
C GLU A 33 8.10 -4.98 -2.63
N GLU A 34 8.52 -4.29 -3.70
CA GLU A 34 7.62 -3.59 -4.61
C GLU A 34 6.73 -4.65 -5.28
N ALA A 35 5.57 -4.92 -4.68
CA ALA A 35 4.56 -5.75 -5.32
C ALA A 35 4.25 -5.13 -6.68
N GLY A 36 4.26 -5.96 -7.73
CA GLY A 36 3.92 -5.51 -9.08
C GLY A 36 2.52 -4.86 -9.14
N PRO A 37 2.20 -4.18 -10.25
CA PRO A 37 0.89 -3.54 -10.40
C PRO A 37 -0.25 -4.50 -10.10
N VAL A 38 -1.27 -4.04 -9.37
CA VAL A 38 -2.45 -4.87 -9.09
C VAL A 38 -3.24 -5.04 -10.39
N HIS A 39 -3.45 -6.29 -10.80
CA HIS A 39 -4.30 -6.62 -11.95
C HIS A 39 -5.69 -6.99 -11.46
N ILE A 40 -6.69 -6.17 -11.82
CA ILE A 40 -8.09 -6.38 -11.48
C ILE A 40 -8.86 -6.62 -12.77
N SER A 41 -9.63 -7.71 -12.86
CA SER A 41 -10.49 -8.05 -13.99
C SER A 41 -11.90 -8.38 -13.51
N GLY A 42 -12.89 -8.31 -14.41
CA GLY A 42 -14.30 -8.56 -14.09
C GLY A 42 -15.22 -7.39 -14.46
N ILE A 43 -16.52 -7.56 -14.19
CA ILE A 43 -17.56 -6.54 -14.41
C ILE A 43 -17.87 -5.90 -13.06
N TYR A 44 -17.71 -4.58 -12.95
CA TYR A 44 -17.90 -3.81 -11.72
C TYR A 44 -18.96 -2.71 -11.92
N PRO A 45 -20.27 -3.04 -11.85
CA PRO A 45 -21.33 -2.06 -12.12
C PRO A 45 -21.34 -0.87 -11.14
N ASN A 46 -20.80 -1.06 -9.94
CA ASN A 46 -20.65 -0.01 -8.93
C ASN A 46 -19.59 1.05 -9.27
N LEU A 47 -18.77 0.82 -10.29
CA LEU A 47 -17.81 1.81 -10.81
C LEU A 47 -18.35 2.60 -12.01
N ALA A 48 -19.55 2.27 -12.50
CA ALA A 48 -20.16 3.02 -13.60
C ALA A 48 -20.59 4.42 -13.12
N MET A 49 -20.37 5.42 -13.97
CA MET A 49 -20.72 6.81 -13.70
C MET A 49 -21.92 7.22 -14.54
N TYR A 50 -22.83 7.98 -13.93
CA TYR A 50 -24.07 8.43 -14.57
C TYR A 50 -24.28 9.92 -14.38
N ASN A 51 -24.83 10.56 -15.40
CA ASN A 51 -25.38 11.91 -15.34
C ASN A 51 -26.82 11.90 -15.90
N SER A 52 -27.40 13.07 -16.15
CA SER A 52 -28.74 13.18 -16.73
C SER A 52 -28.88 12.65 -18.18
N GLU A 53 -27.76 12.38 -18.86
CA GLU A 53 -27.70 11.85 -20.23
C GLU A 53 -27.54 10.32 -20.26
N GLY A 54 -27.29 9.69 -19.11
CA GLY A 54 -27.14 8.24 -18.97
C GLY A 54 -25.74 7.81 -18.53
N GLU A 55 -25.33 6.63 -18.97
CA GLU A 55 -24.00 6.07 -18.64
C GLU A 55 -22.90 6.86 -19.34
N CYS A 56 -21.89 7.27 -18.57
CA CYS A 56 -20.77 8.07 -19.06
C CYS A 56 -19.50 7.21 -19.18
N GLY A 57 -18.67 7.52 -20.17
CA GLY A 57 -17.38 6.86 -20.36
C GLY A 57 -16.30 7.36 -19.40
N THR A 58 -15.29 6.53 -19.15
CA THR A 58 -14.08 6.93 -18.41
C THR A 58 -12.97 7.27 -19.39
N GLY A 59 -12.51 8.53 -19.38
CA GLY A 59 -11.39 8.97 -20.21
C GLY A 59 -10.03 8.75 -19.55
N ALA A 60 -9.89 9.15 -18.28
CA ALA A 60 -8.66 8.98 -17.52
C ALA A 60 -8.93 8.90 -16.02
N VAL A 61 -8.02 8.25 -15.29
CA VAL A 61 -8.03 8.17 -13.82
C VAL A 61 -6.70 8.71 -13.32
N VAL A 62 -6.74 9.72 -12.44
CA VAL A 62 -5.54 10.47 -12.03
C VAL A 62 -5.50 10.66 -10.51
N PRO A 63 -4.42 10.25 -9.83
CA PRO A 63 -4.21 10.61 -8.43
C PRO A 63 -3.76 12.08 -8.31
N TRP A 64 -4.53 12.91 -7.59
CA TRP A 64 -4.21 14.32 -7.37
C TRP A 64 -4.79 14.84 -6.05
N ALA A 65 -4.03 15.68 -5.34
CA ALA A 65 -4.41 16.30 -4.06
C ALA A 65 -4.89 15.27 -3.00
N GLY A 66 -4.20 14.12 -2.91
CA GLY A 66 -4.55 13.06 -1.95
C GLY A 66 -5.86 12.33 -2.24
N ARG A 67 -6.41 12.48 -3.44
CA ARG A 67 -7.66 11.84 -3.88
C ARG A 67 -7.48 11.22 -5.27
N LEU A 68 -8.35 10.26 -5.59
CA LEU A 68 -8.44 9.70 -6.93
C LEU A 68 -9.52 10.44 -7.71
N TRP A 69 -9.15 10.99 -8.86
CA TRP A 69 -10.05 11.71 -9.75
C TRP A 69 -10.30 10.90 -11.01
N VAL A 70 -11.51 11.03 -11.55
CA VAL A 70 -11.89 10.43 -12.83
C VAL A 70 -12.31 11.54 -13.78
N ILE A 71 -11.71 11.57 -14.96
CA ILE A 71 -12.14 12.40 -16.08
C ILE A 71 -13.15 11.58 -16.88
N THR A 72 -14.39 12.06 -16.94
CA THR A 72 -15.51 11.40 -17.61
C THR A 72 -16.00 12.22 -18.80
N TYR A 73 -16.65 11.57 -19.75
CA TYR A 73 -17.29 12.22 -20.90
C TYR A 73 -18.72 11.67 -21.08
N GLY A 74 -19.63 12.56 -21.48
CA GLY A 74 -21.02 12.20 -21.75
C GLY A 74 -21.14 11.20 -22.90
N PRO A 75 -22.24 10.45 -22.98
CA PRO A 75 -22.47 9.50 -24.05
C PRO A 75 -22.52 10.20 -25.41
N HIS A 76 -22.20 9.46 -26.47
CA HIS A 76 -22.32 10.00 -27.82
C HIS A 76 -23.81 10.17 -28.20
N CYS A 77 -24.26 11.41 -28.37
CA CYS A 77 -25.61 11.71 -28.85
C CYS A 77 -25.77 11.35 -30.33
N VAL A 78 -26.18 10.11 -30.60
CA VAL A 78 -26.35 9.57 -31.97
C VAL A 78 -27.35 10.34 -32.84
N LYS A 79 -28.23 11.16 -32.24
CA LYS A 79 -29.21 12.01 -32.96
C LYS A 79 -28.85 13.51 -32.95
N GLY A 80 -27.68 13.89 -32.46
CA GLY A 80 -27.31 15.29 -32.24
C GLY A 80 -27.77 15.81 -30.87
N SER A 81 -27.16 16.91 -30.43
CA SER A 81 -27.40 17.61 -29.15
C SER A 81 -28.40 18.75 -29.30
#